data_AF-A0A1I6UAY2-F1
#
_entry.id   AF-A0A1I6UAY2-F1
#
_cell.length_a   1.000
_cell.length_b   1.000
_cell.length_c   1.000
_cell.angle_alpha   90.00
_cell.angle_beta   90.00
_cell.angle_gamma   90.00
#
_symmetry.space_group_name_H-M   'P 1'
#
loop_
_entity.id
_entity.type
_entity.pdbx_description
1 polymer ?
#
loop_
_entity_poly.entity_id
_entity_poly.type
_entity_poly.pdbx_seq_one_letter_code
_entity_poly.pdbx_strand_id
1 'polypeptide(L)'
;MSGLDTTCVTQIGILVNDIEKVRQAYSEIFQIEEPEIIETGPIEEAETNYRGKPSEARSKLCFFNFGQVQIELIQPDQHPSTWREYLDEHGEGVHHIAFVINGMKEKVMYLEGKGIPLVQEGEYDGGRYSYMDSTDNLKVLLELLENDEVS
;
A
#
# COMPACT_ATOMS: atom_id res chain seq x y z
N MET A 1 -17.49 1.62 17.44
CA MET A 1 -17.94 0.41 16.69
C MET A 1 -16.79 -0.60 16.73
N SER A 2 -16.95 -1.88 16.36
CA SER A 2 -15.90 -2.91 16.54
C SER A 2 -15.45 -3.51 15.21
N GLY A 3 -14.22 -3.19 14.77
CA GLY A 3 -13.64 -3.73 13.54
C GLY A 3 -13.30 -2.68 12.48
N LEU A 4 -12.94 -3.14 11.28
CA LEU A 4 -12.63 -2.30 10.12
C LEU A 4 -13.88 -1.82 9.35
N ASP A 5 -15.07 -2.30 9.73
CA ASP A 5 -16.36 -1.97 9.09
C ASP A 5 -16.45 -2.32 7.59
N THR A 6 -15.54 -3.17 7.10
CA THR A 6 -15.56 -3.73 5.74
C THR A 6 -15.00 -5.15 5.73
N THR A 7 -15.42 -5.94 4.75
CA THR A 7 -14.81 -7.22 4.37
C THR A 7 -14.39 -7.24 2.91
N CYS A 8 -14.43 -6.08 2.23
CA CYS A 8 -14.12 -5.95 0.82
C CYS A 8 -12.62 -5.68 0.64
N VAL A 9 -11.90 -6.65 0.09
CA VAL A 9 -10.51 -6.44 -0.36
C VAL A 9 -10.55 -5.54 -1.58
N THR A 10 -9.88 -4.40 -1.52
CA THR A 10 -9.86 -3.45 -2.65
C THR A 10 -8.60 -3.59 -3.50
N GLN A 11 -7.47 -3.93 -2.87
CA GLN A 11 -6.17 -3.94 -3.54
C GLN A 11 -5.24 -5.01 -2.94
N ILE A 12 -4.37 -5.54 -3.80
CA ILE A 12 -3.23 -6.36 -3.40
C ILE A 12 -1.97 -5.71 -3.98
N GLY A 13 -1.06 -5.28 -3.11
CA GLY A 13 0.22 -4.70 -3.48
C GLY A 13 1.30 -5.76 -3.67
N ILE A 14 2.05 -5.65 -4.77
CA ILE A 14 3.11 -6.57 -5.16
C ILE A 14 4.39 -5.77 -5.38
N LEU A 15 5.44 -6.10 -4.62
CA LEU A 15 6.76 -5.50 -4.76
C LEU A 15 7.53 -6.11 -5.92
N VAL A 16 8.14 -5.25 -6.72
CA VAL A 16 8.92 -5.60 -7.91
C VAL A 16 10.20 -4.77 -8.00
N ASN A 17 11.25 -5.33 -8.58
CA ASN A 17 12.50 -4.61 -8.86
C ASN A 17 12.44 -3.80 -10.17
N ASP A 18 11.63 -4.26 -11.12
CA ASP A 18 11.49 -3.68 -12.47
C ASP A 18 10.01 -3.63 -12.86
N ILE A 19 9.36 -2.50 -12.55
CA ILE A 19 7.94 -2.28 -12.78
C ILE A 19 7.62 -2.24 -14.26
N GLU A 20 8.51 -1.70 -15.10
CA GLU A 20 8.31 -1.67 -16.55
C GLU A 20 8.19 -3.08 -17.12
N LYS A 21 9.11 -3.98 -16.75
CA LYS A 21 9.12 -5.38 -17.18
C LYS A 21 7.91 -6.15 -16.67
N VAL A 22 7.57 -6.00 -15.39
CA VAL A 22 6.44 -6.74 -14.79
C VAL A 22 5.10 -6.23 -15.32
N ARG A 23 4.93 -4.91 -15.46
CA ARG A 23 3.77 -4.29 -16.11
C ARG A 23 3.55 -4.84 -17.51
N GLN A 24 4.60 -4.86 -18.34
CA GLN A 24 4.53 -5.41 -19.70
C GLN A 24 4.07 -6.88 -19.66
N ALA A 25 4.64 -7.70 -18.77
CA ALA A 25 4.25 -9.10 -18.64
C ALA A 25 2.78 -9.29 -18.22
N TYR A 26 2.24 -8.47 -17.31
CA TYR A 26 0.82 -8.48 -16.96
C TYR A 26 -0.05 -8.16 -18.19
N SER A 27 0.27 -7.09 -18.91
CA SER A 27 -0.47 -6.69 -20.12
C SER A 27 -0.44 -7.75 -21.22
N GLU A 28 0.72 -8.37 -21.45
CA GLU A 28 0.85 -9.47 -22.43
C GLU A 28 0.06 -10.72 -22.03
N ILE A 29 0.14 -11.15 -20.77
CA ILE A 29 -0.54 -12.37 -20.31
C ILE A 29 -2.06 -12.21 -20.33
N PHE A 30 -2.56 -11.07 -19.84
CA PHE A 30 -4.00 -10.81 -19.71
C PHE A 30 -4.62 -10.13 -20.92
N GLN A 31 -3.82 -9.79 -21.95
CA GLN A 31 -4.26 -9.16 -23.19
C GLN A 31 -5.00 -7.83 -22.95
N ILE A 32 -4.38 -6.97 -22.15
CA ILE A 32 -4.88 -5.64 -21.76
C ILE A 32 -3.85 -4.57 -22.09
N GLU A 33 -4.29 -3.32 -22.24
CA GLU A 33 -3.40 -2.18 -22.42
C GLU A 33 -2.47 -2.01 -21.20
N GLU A 34 -1.26 -1.52 -21.41
CA GLU A 34 -0.31 -1.19 -20.35
C GLU A 34 -0.79 0.06 -19.59
N PRO A 35 -1.19 -0.06 -18.31
CA PRO A 35 -1.57 1.10 -17.52
C PRO A 35 -0.38 2.05 -17.35
N GLU A 36 -0.63 3.32 -17.06
CA GLU A 36 0.46 4.25 -16.79
C GLU A 36 1.24 3.87 -15.51
N ILE A 37 2.53 4.20 -15.52
CA ILE A 37 3.36 4.17 -14.31
C ILE A 37 3.36 5.58 -13.75
N ILE A 38 2.93 5.72 -12.50
CA ILE A 38 3.00 6.98 -11.76
C ILE A 38 4.08 6.88 -10.70
N GLU A 39 4.51 8.02 -10.16
CA GLU A 39 5.45 8.08 -9.04
C GLU A 39 4.77 8.77 -7.87
N THR A 40 4.96 8.25 -6.65
CA THR A 40 4.42 8.87 -5.45
C THR A 40 4.98 10.28 -5.25
N GLY A 41 4.21 11.15 -4.59
CA GLY A 41 4.63 12.51 -4.26
C GLY A 41 5.91 12.56 -3.42
N PRO A 42 6.62 13.70 -3.40
CA PRO A 42 7.73 13.93 -2.49
C PRO A 42 7.24 14.02 -1.04
N ILE A 43 8.16 14.00 -0.06
CA ILE A 43 7.82 13.95 1.37
C ILE A 43 6.95 15.14 1.83
N GLU A 44 7.08 16.30 1.18
CA GLU A 44 6.27 17.48 1.48
C GLU A 44 4.79 17.32 1.14
N GLU A 45 4.46 16.38 0.25
CA GLU A 45 3.09 16.06 -0.16
C GLU A 45 2.62 14.74 0.47
N ALA A 46 3.50 13.73 0.46
CA ALA A 46 3.16 12.38 0.93
C ALA A 46 3.22 12.24 2.45
N GLU A 47 3.89 13.17 3.16
CA GLU A 47 4.08 13.16 4.61
C GLU A 47 4.50 11.80 5.20
N THR A 48 5.25 11.01 4.41
CA THR A 48 5.57 9.62 4.72
C THR A 48 6.32 9.50 6.05
N ASN A 49 5.75 8.75 6.98
CA ASN A 49 6.39 8.35 8.23
C ASN A 49 6.57 6.84 8.28
N TYR A 50 7.82 6.39 8.42
CA TYR A 50 8.19 4.99 8.56
C TYR A 50 8.75 4.72 9.96
N ARG A 51 8.13 3.80 10.70
CA ARG A 51 8.45 3.44 12.10
C ARG A 51 8.61 4.69 12.99
N GLY A 52 7.69 5.64 12.84
CA GLY A 52 7.62 6.88 13.62
C GLY A 52 8.66 7.94 13.26
N LYS A 53 9.32 7.82 12.10
CA LYS A 53 10.28 8.81 11.58
C LYS A 53 9.91 9.24 10.17
N PRO A 54 10.07 10.53 9.82
CA PRO A 54 9.88 10.99 8.44
C PRO A 54 10.80 10.23 7.48
N SER A 55 10.29 9.93 6.29
CA SER A 55 11.05 9.26 5.23
C SER A 55 10.83 9.91 3.88
N GLU A 56 11.91 10.08 3.13
CA GLU A 56 11.90 10.57 1.74
C GLU A 56 11.53 9.47 0.73
N ALA A 57 11.07 8.31 1.21
CA ALA A 57 10.76 7.17 0.36
C ALA A 57 9.66 7.45 -0.64
N ARG A 58 9.98 7.13 -1.90
CA ARG A 58 9.08 7.17 -3.04
C ARG A 58 9.03 5.83 -3.74
N SER A 59 7.95 5.61 -4.48
CA SER A 59 7.74 4.40 -5.27
C SER A 59 7.18 4.74 -6.64
N LYS A 60 7.55 3.94 -7.64
CA LYS A 60 6.77 3.85 -8.88
C LYS A 60 5.60 2.90 -8.64
N LEU A 61 4.41 3.30 -9.08
CA LEU A 61 3.17 2.54 -8.93
C LEU A 61 2.54 2.29 -10.29
N CYS A 62 1.91 1.12 -10.45
CA CYS A 62 1.12 0.79 -11.63
C CYS A 62 -0.08 -0.08 -11.23
N PHE A 63 -1.27 0.24 -11.73
CA PHE A 63 -2.51 -0.33 -11.25
C PHE A 63 -3.27 -1.08 -12.34
N PHE A 64 -3.57 -2.35 -12.09
CA PHE A 64 -4.41 -3.18 -12.93
C PHE A 64 -5.76 -3.44 -12.27
N ASN A 65 -6.85 -3.04 -12.93
CA ASN A 65 -8.20 -3.24 -12.42
C ASN A 65 -8.75 -4.62 -12.84
N PHE A 66 -8.74 -5.59 -11.91
CA PHE A 66 -9.24 -6.95 -12.14
C PHE A 66 -10.57 -7.19 -11.43
N GLY A 67 -11.64 -6.68 -12.05
CA GLY A 67 -12.98 -6.79 -11.50
C GLY A 67 -13.09 -5.97 -10.22
N GLN A 68 -13.25 -6.64 -9.07
CA GLN A 68 -13.40 -5.99 -7.77
C GLN A 68 -12.08 -5.72 -7.04
N VAL A 69 -10.97 -6.32 -7.49
CA VAL A 69 -9.65 -6.15 -6.85
C VAL A 69 -8.71 -5.43 -7.82
N GLN A 70 -7.99 -4.45 -7.30
CA GLN A 70 -6.87 -3.81 -7.99
C GLN A 70 -5.56 -4.54 -7.65
N ILE A 71 -4.78 -4.87 -8.68
CA ILE A 71 -3.39 -5.29 -8.49
C ILE A 71 -2.52 -4.04 -8.60
N GLU A 72 -1.80 -3.72 -7.53
CA GLU A 72 -0.85 -2.62 -7.51
C GLU A 72 0.57 -3.20 -7.58
N LEU A 73 1.32 -2.81 -8.61
CA LEU A 73 2.76 -3.05 -8.67
C LEU A 73 3.49 -1.88 -8.01
N ILE A 74 4.44 -2.18 -7.13
CA ILE A 74 5.20 -1.21 -6.36
C ILE A 74 6.69 -1.46 -6.59
N GLN A 75 7.38 -0.48 -7.16
CA GLN A 75 8.84 -0.46 -7.20
C GLN A 75 9.35 0.67 -6.30
N PRO A 76 9.79 0.35 -5.07
CA PRO A 76 10.31 1.36 -4.16
C PRO A 76 11.71 1.83 -4.56
N ASP A 77 12.02 3.08 -4.21
CA ASP A 77 13.39 3.59 -4.20
C ASP A 77 14.24 2.95 -3.08
N GLN A 78 15.41 3.52 -2.77
CA GLN A 78 16.34 2.99 -1.76
C GLN A 78 16.17 3.62 -0.37
N HIS A 79 15.23 4.54 -0.17
CA HIS A 79 15.02 5.18 1.12
C HIS A 79 14.23 4.25 2.07
N PRO A 80 14.33 4.46 3.39
CA PRO A 80 13.66 3.62 4.38
C PRO A 80 12.14 3.62 4.23
N SER A 81 11.55 2.48 3.93
CA SER A 81 10.10 2.28 3.87
C SER A 81 9.77 0.82 4.14
N THR A 82 8.51 0.53 4.45
CA THR A 82 8.02 -0.86 4.56
C THR A 82 8.24 -1.61 3.24
N TRP A 83 8.11 -0.92 2.11
CA TRP A 83 8.31 -1.48 0.78
C TRP A 83 9.77 -1.89 0.54
N ARG A 84 10.71 -0.98 0.82
CA ARG A 84 12.16 -1.25 0.66
C ARG A 84 12.63 -2.33 1.63
N GLU A 85 12.27 -2.25 2.91
CA GLU A 85 12.64 -3.24 3.91
C GLU A 85 12.16 -4.64 3.51
N TYR A 86 10.88 -4.77 3.13
CA TYR A 86 10.32 -6.06 2.73
C TYR A 86 11.02 -6.61 1.47
N LEU A 87 11.23 -5.77 0.46
CA LEU A 87 11.86 -6.17 -0.79
C LEU A 87 13.31 -6.65 -0.58
N ASP A 88 14.06 -5.99 0.30
CA ASP A 88 15.44 -6.38 0.61
C ASP A 88 15.52 -7.70 1.40
N GLU A 89 14.57 -7.94 2.31
CA GLU A 89 14.55 -9.13 3.16
C GLU A 89 13.97 -10.37 2.46
N HIS A 90 12.94 -10.20 1.63
CA HIS A 90 12.12 -11.29 1.11
C HIS A 90 12.17 -11.42 -0.42
N GLY A 91 12.62 -10.38 -1.12
CA GLY A 91 12.55 -10.29 -2.58
C GLY A 91 11.17 -9.87 -3.10
N GLU A 92 10.96 -10.05 -4.40
CA GLU A 92 9.72 -9.68 -5.09
C GLU A 92 8.54 -10.57 -4.66
N GLY A 93 7.34 -9.99 -4.54
CA GLY A 93 6.16 -10.75 -4.14
C GLY A 93 5.04 -9.90 -3.54
N VAL A 94 3.99 -10.58 -3.08
CA VAL A 94 2.85 -9.94 -2.41
C VAL A 94 3.31 -9.32 -1.09
N HIS A 95 3.04 -8.03 -0.92
CA HIS A 95 3.45 -7.26 0.24
C HIS A 95 2.29 -7.01 1.21
N HIS A 96 1.15 -6.52 0.71
CA HIS A 96 0.01 -6.13 1.54
C HIS A 96 -1.34 -6.51 0.91
N ILE A 97 -2.40 -6.47 1.74
CA ILE A 97 -3.79 -6.47 1.29
C ILE A 97 -4.48 -5.22 1.84
N ALA A 98 -5.14 -4.45 0.97
CA ALA A 98 -5.73 -3.18 1.32
C ALA A 98 -7.25 -3.20 1.47
N PHE A 99 -7.74 -2.34 2.35
CA PHE A 99 -9.16 -2.12 2.63
C PHE A 99 -9.46 -0.62 2.69
N VAL A 100 -10.48 -0.17 1.95
CA VAL A 100 -11.04 1.17 2.15
C VAL A 100 -11.87 1.18 3.43
N ILE A 101 -11.56 2.09 4.34
CA ILE A 101 -12.24 2.26 5.63
C ILE A 101 -12.72 3.70 5.82
N ASN A 102 -13.53 3.90 6.86
CA ASN A 102 -13.89 5.22 7.38
C ASN A 102 -13.37 5.36 8.82
N GLY A 103 -12.83 6.52 9.14
CA GLY A 103 -12.21 6.89 10.40
C GLY A 103 -10.81 6.30 10.60
N MET A 104 -9.80 6.74 9.82
CA MET A 104 -8.42 6.22 9.91
C MET A 104 -7.90 6.12 11.35
N LYS A 105 -7.99 7.21 12.10
CA LYS A 105 -7.53 7.27 13.50
C LYS A 105 -8.20 6.24 14.41
N GLU A 106 -9.52 6.02 14.27
CA GLU A 106 -10.24 5.01 15.06
C GLU A 106 -9.76 3.60 14.70
N LYS A 107 -9.55 3.33 13.41
CA LYS A 107 -9.15 2.00 12.91
C LYS A 107 -7.71 1.64 13.28
N VAL A 108 -6.78 2.60 13.18
CA VAL A 108 -5.39 2.42 13.64
C VAL A 108 -5.39 2.11 15.15
N MET A 109 -6.05 2.92 15.98
CA MET A 109 -6.13 2.67 17.43
C MET A 109 -6.77 1.30 17.77
N TYR A 110 -7.79 0.89 17.02
CA TYR A 110 -8.43 -0.41 17.19
C TYR A 110 -7.44 -1.55 16.93
N LEU A 111 -6.67 -1.48 15.84
CA LEU A 111 -5.69 -2.51 15.47
C LEU A 111 -4.48 -2.53 16.42
N GLU A 112 -3.97 -1.38 16.83
CA GLU A 112 -2.92 -1.29 17.86
C GLU A 112 -3.38 -1.95 19.17
N GLY A 113 -4.63 -1.74 19.57
CA GLY A 113 -5.25 -2.42 20.72
C GLY A 113 -5.37 -3.95 20.58
N LYS A 114 -5.15 -4.49 19.38
CA LYS A 114 -5.05 -5.93 19.08
C LYS A 114 -3.60 -6.42 18.95
N GLY A 115 -2.61 -5.57 19.21
CA GLY A 115 -1.20 -5.88 19.03
C GLY A 115 -0.73 -5.86 17.58
N ILE A 116 -1.45 -5.15 16.70
CA ILE A 116 -1.10 -4.95 15.29
C ILE A 116 -0.61 -3.49 15.16
N PRO A 117 0.70 -3.23 15.26
CA PRO A 117 1.24 -1.87 15.31
C PRO A 117 1.23 -1.19 13.94
N LEU A 118 1.16 0.15 13.93
CA LEU A 118 1.40 0.96 12.75
C LEU A 118 2.89 0.90 12.35
N VAL A 119 3.16 0.66 11.07
CA VAL A 119 4.51 0.57 10.51
C VAL A 119 4.84 1.78 9.66
N GLN A 120 3.92 2.17 8.79
CA GLN A 120 4.09 3.30 7.90
C GLN A 120 2.75 3.97 7.64
N GLU A 121 2.75 5.30 7.57
CA GLU A 121 1.60 6.10 7.18
C GLU A 121 2.04 7.22 6.23
N GLY A 122 1.07 7.78 5.50
CA GLY A 122 1.27 8.94 4.66
C GLY A 122 -0.01 9.37 3.97
N GLU A 123 0.07 10.47 3.24
CA GLU A 123 -0.97 11.08 2.45
C GLU A 123 -0.72 10.82 0.95
N TYR A 124 -1.78 10.92 0.15
CA TYR A 124 -1.74 10.92 -1.30
C TYR A 124 -2.82 11.88 -1.83
N ASP A 125 -2.81 12.17 -3.14
CA ASP A 125 -3.81 13.07 -3.72
C ASP A 125 -5.24 12.50 -3.53
N GLY A 126 -6.01 13.15 -2.67
CA GLY A 126 -7.38 12.76 -2.33
C GLY A 126 -7.52 11.68 -1.26
N GLY A 127 -6.49 11.42 -0.44
CA GLY A 127 -6.64 10.50 0.70
C GLY A 127 -5.35 10.19 1.46
N ARG A 128 -5.42 9.14 2.28
CA ARG A 128 -4.35 8.71 3.18
C ARG A 128 -4.29 7.21 3.36
N TYR A 129 -3.11 6.71 3.72
CA TYR A 129 -2.86 5.28 3.94
C TYR A 129 -2.21 4.98 5.28
N SER A 130 -2.38 3.75 5.76
CA SER A 130 -1.69 3.23 6.94
C SER A 130 -1.41 1.73 6.81
N TYR A 131 -0.14 1.36 6.86
CA TYR A 131 0.31 -0.03 6.92
C TYR A 131 0.40 -0.52 8.36
N MET A 132 -0.29 -1.62 8.62
CA MET A 132 -0.44 -2.22 9.93
C MET A 132 0.25 -3.60 9.92
N ASP A 133 1.21 -3.82 10.81
CA ASP A 133 1.94 -5.10 10.88
C ASP A 133 1.05 -6.17 11.49
N SER A 134 0.32 -6.87 10.63
CA SER A 134 -0.49 -8.00 11.03
C SER A 134 0.18 -9.33 10.70
N THR A 135 1.49 -9.35 10.42
CA THR A 135 2.19 -10.54 9.94
C THR A 135 2.09 -11.70 10.94
N ASP A 136 2.22 -11.42 12.23
CA ASP A 136 2.08 -12.45 13.27
C ASP A 136 0.64 -12.99 13.38
N ASN A 137 -0.36 -12.16 13.13
CA ASN A 137 -1.78 -12.51 13.27
C ASN A 137 -2.34 -13.17 12.00
N LEU A 138 -2.10 -12.56 10.84
CA LEU A 138 -2.77 -12.80 9.56
C LEU A 138 -1.82 -13.21 8.44
N LYS A 139 -0.51 -13.24 8.70
CA LYS A 139 0.54 -13.66 7.74
C LYS A 139 0.72 -12.74 6.53
N VAL A 140 0.27 -11.48 6.66
CA VAL A 140 0.40 -10.43 5.64
C VAL A 140 0.32 -9.06 6.31
N LEU A 141 0.86 -8.00 5.68
CA LEU A 141 0.57 -6.62 6.10
C LEU A 141 -0.85 -6.23 5.68
N LEU A 142 -1.55 -5.51 6.56
CA LEU A 142 -2.78 -4.83 6.18
C LEU A 142 -2.49 -3.40 5.79
N GLU A 143 -3.16 -2.93 4.74
CA GLU A 143 -3.23 -1.51 4.42
C GLU A 143 -4.65 -1.00 4.65
N LEU A 144 -4.74 0.12 5.35
CA LEU A 144 -5.95 0.91 5.45
C LEU A 144 -5.84 2.06 4.46
N LEU A 145 -6.88 2.27 3.67
CA LEU A 145 -7.02 3.42 2.78
C LEU A 145 -8.24 4.23 3.23
N GLU A 146 -8.10 5.53 3.30
CA GLU A 146 -9.21 6.45 3.53
C GLU A 146 -9.15 7.57 2.49
N ASN A 147 -10.18 7.64 1.64
CA ASN A 147 -10.30 8.68 0.63
C ASN A 147 -11.03 9.88 1.22
N ASP A 148 -10.62 11.07 0.80
CA ASP A 148 -11.23 12.33 1.23
C ASP A 148 -12.66 12.41 0.72
N GLU A 149 -13.57 12.88 1.57
CA GLU A 149 -14.90 13.22 1.11
C GLU A 149 -14.79 14.38 0.12
N VAL A 150 -15.21 14.14 -1.13
CA VAL A 150 -15.37 15.20 -2.12
C VAL A 150 -16.54 16.07 -1.65
N SER A 151 -16.23 17.29 -1.19
CA SER A 151 -17.22 18.31 -0.81
C SER A 151 -18.12 18.73 -1.97
#